data_AF-A0A317NGY0-F1
#
_entry.id   AF-A0A317NGY0-F1
#
_cell.length_a   1.000
_cell.length_b   1.000
_cell.length_c   1.000
_cell.angle_alpha   90.00
_cell.angle_beta   90.00
_cell.angle_gamma   90.00
#
_symmetry.space_group_name_H-M   'P 1'
#
loop_
_entity.id
_entity.type
_entity.pdbx_description
1 polymer ?
#
loop_
_entity_poly.entity_id
_entity_poly.type
_entity_poly.pdbx_seq_one_letter_code
_entity_poly.pdbx_strand_id
1 'polypeptide(L)'
;MSMKDATAVHKRVLKALQNQAADSQKLLTTQRASGTEPTPEWTQDFQARAMLHSELGAAAIAGGVPVEWVDQARERGTKGIHWNTNLFLRRAAPVDREALIGNLRTDIDRLARHTGIHAAYRPLAAAHNSDTGSVDETLNTLWRRSAQVGVLLGVEADEARQWWPQDTWIETAASAAAGLTEAGLAHQWRAIAATDISSCAVQARALAEAGIDPDSRIAPPEPSAVLDVLGDNHVRVVGLFSHGPGAQIDAAIEATGASAHHLDNDGWTTQPVFSDPQTNYPGIEP
;
A
#
# COMPACT_ATOMS: atom_id res chain seq x y z
N MET A 1 2.12 -5.15 -24.02
CA MET A 1 0.99 -5.95 -24.58
C MET A 1 -0.31 -5.17 -24.38
N SER A 2 -1.03 -4.76 -25.43
CA SER A 2 -2.26 -3.97 -25.29
C SER A 2 -3.39 -4.85 -24.76
N MET A 3 -3.89 -4.56 -23.56
CA MET A 3 -4.95 -5.31 -22.89
C MET A 3 -6.30 -5.02 -23.57
N LYS A 4 -6.63 -5.79 -24.62
CA LYS A 4 -7.83 -5.56 -25.44
C LYS A 4 -9.13 -5.98 -24.76
N ASP A 5 -9.08 -6.91 -23.80
CA ASP A 5 -10.25 -7.45 -23.10
C ASP A 5 -10.04 -7.51 -21.58
N ALA A 6 -11.12 -7.27 -20.83
CA ALA A 6 -11.09 -7.36 -19.38
C ALA A 6 -10.91 -8.82 -18.91
N THR A 7 -9.90 -9.06 -18.09
CA THR A 7 -9.68 -10.35 -17.42
C THR A 7 -10.82 -10.68 -16.47
N ALA A 8 -10.92 -11.94 -16.04
CA ALA A 8 -11.92 -12.35 -15.04
C ALA A 8 -11.73 -11.62 -13.69
N VAL A 9 -10.49 -11.31 -13.30
CA VAL A 9 -10.19 -10.54 -12.08
C VAL A 9 -10.65 -9.08 -12.24
N HIS A 10 -10.37 -8.45 -13.39
CA HIS A 10 -10.86 -7.10 -13.68
C HIS A 10 -12.39 -7.02 -13.67
N LYS A 11 -13.07 -8.02 -14.23
CA LYS A 11 -14.55 -8.07 -14.18
C LYS A 11 -15.07 -8.22 -12.75
N ARG A 12 -14.38 -8.95 -11.86
CA ARG A 12 -14.76 -9.06 -10.44
C ARG A 12 -14.68 -7.71 -9.72
N VAL A 13 -13.57 -6.99 -9.87
CA VAL A 13 -13.41 -5.68 -9.22
C VAL A 13 -14.40 -4.65 -9.77
N LEU A 14 -14.62 -4.62 -11.08
CA LEU A 14 -15.59 -3.73 -11.72
C LEU A 14 -17.04 -4.06 -11.29
N LYS A 15 -17.37 -5.34 -11.15
CA LYS A 15 -18.66 -5.80 -10.61
C LYS A 15 -18.85 -5.30 -9.18
N ALA A 16 -17.86 -5.49 -8.31
CA ALA A 16 -17.92 -5.03 -6.92
C ALA A 16 -18.12 -3.51 -6.87
N LEU A 17 -17.33 -2.76 -7.66
CA LEU A 17 -17.39 -1.32 -7.76
C LEU A 17 -18.79 -0.81 -8.19
N GLN A 18 -19.35 -1.37 -9.26
CA GLN A 18 -20.66 -0.98 -9.76
C GLN A 18 -21.78 -1.34 -8.77
N ASN A 19 -21.72 -2.52 -8.16
CA ASN A 19 -22.75 -2.98 -7.22
C ASN A 19 -22.71 -2.17 -5.91
N GLN A 20 -21.54 -1.86 -5.37
CA GLN A 20 -21.39 -1.00 -4.18
C GLN A 20 -22.01 0.38 -4.44
N ALA A 21 -21.75 0.97 -5.61
CA ALA A 21 -22.35 2.24 -6.00
C ALA A 21 -23.88 2.15 -6.15
N ALA A 22 -24.40 1.08 -6.75
CA ALA A 22 -25.84 0.86 -6.90
C ALA A 22 -26.55 0.68 -5.54
N ASP A 23 -25.91 -0.03 -4.60
CA ASP A 23 -26.43 -0.23 -3.26
C ASP A 23 -26.42 1.09 -2.45
N SER A 24 -25.35 1.88 -2.56
CA SER A 24 -25.28 3.23 -1.97
C SER A 24 -26.33 4.18 -2.54
N GLN A 25 -26.59 4.11 -3.85
CA GLN A 25 -27.64 4.90 -4.50
C GLN A 25 -29.04 4.49 -3.99
N LYS A 26 -29.26 3.19 -3.77
CA LYS A 26 -30.51 2.69 -3.18
C LYS A 26 -30.70 3.23 -1.76
N LEU A 27 -29.66 3.19 -0.92
CA LEU A 27 -29.69 3.75 0.43
C LEU A 27 -30.04 5.24 0.43
N LEU A 28 -29.41 6.03 -0.44
CA LEU A 28 -29.72 7.45 -0.61
C LEU A 28 -31.17 7.69 -1.03
N THR A 29 -31.68 6.89 -1.97
CA THR A 29 -33.05 7.00 -2.46
C THR A 29 -34.06 6.68 -1.36
N THR A 30 -33.82 5.63 -0.58
CA THR A 30 -34.65 5.26 0.58
C THR A 30 -34.64 6.34 1.65
N GLN A 31 -33.47 6.90 1.97
CA GLN A 31 -33.36 7.99 2.95
C GLN A 31 -34.09 9.26 2.49
N ARG A 32 -33.99 9.62 1.20
CA ARG A 32 -34.72 10.78 0.65
C ARG A 32 -36.24 10.56 0.70
N ALA A 33 -36.68 9.33 0.42
CA ALA A 33 -38.10 8.99 0.42
C ALA A 33 -38.71 8.95 1.83
N SER A 34 -37.92 8.69 2.89
CA SER A 34 -38.44 8.71 4.26
C SER A 34 -38.79 10.12 4.74
N GLY A 35 -38.19 11.16 4.15
CA GLY A 35 -38.41 12.56 4.54
C GLY A 35 -37.89 12.91 5.93
N THR A 36 -37.14 12.00 6.56
CA THR A 36 -36.53 12.18 7.89
C THR A 36 -35.06 12.57 7.75
N GLU A 37 -34.56 13.35 8.69
CA GLU A 37 -33.13 13.64 8.78
C GLU A 37 -32.33 12.33 9.00
N PRO A 38 -31.16 12.15 8.37
CA PRO A 38 -30.34 10.98 8.58
C PRO A 38 -29.79 10.92 10.01
N THR A 39 -29.74 9.72 10.60
CA THR A 39 -29.09 9.54 11.89
C THR A 39 -27.57 9.65 11.76
N PRO A 40 -26.84 9.94 12.85
CA PRO A 40 -25.38 9.91 12.84
C PRO A 40 -24.81 8.56 12.39
N GLU A 41 -25.44 7.46 12.84
CA GLU A 41 -25.07 6.08 12.47
C GLU A 41 -25.22 5.84 10.96
N TRP A 42 -26.35 6.27 10.37
CA TRP A 42 -26.55 6.17 8.92
C TRP A 42 -25.50 6.97 8.15
N THR A 43 -25.16 8.16 8.65
CA THR A 43 -24.18 9.06 8.01
C THR A 43 -22.79 8.44 8.03
N GLN A 44 -22.39 7.87 9.17
CA GLN A 44 -21.12 7.16 9.32
C GLN A 44 -21.04 5.94 8.40
N ASP A 45 -22.11 5.13 8.33
CA ASP A 45 -22.18 3.96 7.44
C ASP A 45 -22.09 4.36 5.97
N PHE A 46 -22.78 5.43 5.57
CA PHE A 46 -22.74 5.94 4.20
C PHE A 46 -21.35 6.45 3.84
N GLN A 47 -20.70 7.21 4.74
CA GLN A 47 -19.33 7.69 4.55
C GLN A 47 -18.33 6.52 4.44
N ALA A 48 -18.46 5.50 5.29
CA ALA A 48 -17.61 4.31 5.24
C ALA A 48 -17.75 3.57 3.90
N ARG A 49 -18.98 3.43 3.37
CA ARG A 49 -19.24 2.85 2.03
C ARG A 49 -18.66 3.71 0.90
N ALA A 50 -18.76 5.03 1.00
CA ALA A 50 -18.22 5.95 0.01
C ALA A 50 -16.68 5.87 -0.02
N MET A 51 -16.04 5.82 1.14
CA MET A 51 -14.59 5.64 1.29
C MET A 51 -14.15 4.30 0.68
N LEU A 52 -14.82 3.20 1.05
CA LEU A 52 -14.53 1.87 0.50
C LEU A 52 -14.67 1.83 -1.03
N HIS A 53 -15.72 2.45 -1.57
CA HIS A 53 -15.96 2.52 -3.01
C HIS A 53 -14.87 3.33 -3.74
N SER A 54 -14.48 4.48 -3.17
CA SER A 54 -13.40 5.31 -3.73
C SER A 54 -12.10 4.53 -3.80
N GLU A 55 -11.72 3.91 -2.68
CA GLU A 55 -10.47 3.15 -2.52
C GLU A 55 -10.44 1.88 -3.37
N LEU A 56 -11.58 1.18 -3.54
CA LEU A 56 -11.67 0.08 -4.49
C LEU A 56 -11.33 0.51 -5.92
N GLY A 57 -11.78 1.70 -6.32
CA GLY A 57 -11.46 2.27 -7.63
C GLY A 57 -9.98 2.64 -7.76
N ALA A 58 -9.39 3.24 -6.72
CA ALA A 58 -7.96 3.55 -6.70
C ALA A 58 -7.10 2.27 -6.79
N ALA A 59 -7.46 1.24 -6.03
CA ALA A 59 -6.81 -0.07 -6.08
C ALA A 59 -6.97 -0.76 -7.44
N ALA A 60 -8.15 -0.66 -8.07
CA ALA A 60 -8.39 -1.18 -9.41
C ALA A 60 -7.46 -0.53 -10.45
N ILE A 61 -7.29 0.79 -10.40
CA ILE A 61 -6.39 1.54 -11.29
C ILE A 61 -4.94 1.12 -11.05
N ALA A 62 -4.49 1.04 -9.79
CA ALA A 62 -3.16 0.56 -9.44
C ALA A 62 -2.93 -0.89 -9.92
N GLY A 63 -3.99 -1.70 -9.93
CA GLY A 63 -4.03 -3.06 -10.44
C GLY A 63 -4.15 -3.18 -11.97
N GLY A 64 -4.11 -2.07 -12.70
CA GLY A 64 -4.11 -2.07 -14.16
C GLY A 64 -5.49 -2.13 -14.82
N VAL A 65 -6.57 -1.92 -14.07
CA VAL A 65 -7.90 -1.70 -14.65
C VAL A 65 -7.92 -0.30 -15.29
N PRO A 66 -8.25 -0.18 -16.59
CA PRO A 66 -8.35 1.12 -17.24
C PRO A 66 -9.36 2.04 -16.58
N VAL A 67 -9.00 3.32 -16.48
CA VAL A 67 -9.82 4.37 -15.84
C VAL A 67 -11.21 4.45 -16.47
N GLU A 68 -11.32 4.30 -17.79
CA GLU A 68 -12.59 4.37 -18.51
C GLU A 68 -13.57 3.25 -18.10
N TRP A 69 -13.05 2.07 -17.71
CA TRP A 69 -13.87 0.98 -17.21
C TRP A 69 -14.30 1.22 -15.76
N VAL A 70 -13.38 1.73 -14.92
CA VAL A 70 -13.68 2.12 -13.53
C VAL A 70 -14.75 3.21 -13.51
N ASP A 71 -14.62 4.23 -14.35
CA ASP A 71 -15.58 5.33 -14.47
C ASP A 71 -16.92 4.85 -15.02
N GLN A 72 -16.93 3.94 -16.00
CA GLN A 72 -18.17 3.34 -16.49
C GLN A 72 -18.90 2.57 -15.38
N ALA A 73 -18.18 1.78 -14.59
CA ALA A 73 -18.75 1.02 -13.48
C ALA A 73 -19.32 1.96 -12.39
N ARG A 74 -18.58 3.02 -12.03
CA ARG A 74 -19.05 4.10 -11.15
C ARG A 74 -20.32 4.75 -11.67
N GLU A 75 -20.30 5.24 -12.91
CA GLU A 75 -21.43 5.96 -13.53
C GLU A 75 -22.70 5.11 -13.60
N ARG A 76 -22.57 3.82 -13.95
CA ARG A 76 -23.73 2.92 -13.99
C ARG A 76 -24.24 2.63 -12.58
N GLY A 77 -23.33 2.42 -11.63
CA GLY A 77 -23.69 2.17 -10.25
C GLY A 77 -24.39 3.36 -9.60
N THR A 78 -23.92 4.59 -9.82
CA THR A 78 -24.59 5.81 -9.30
C THR A 78 -25.97 6.05 -9.94
N LYS A 79 -26.24 5.47 -11.11
CA LYS A 79 -27.58 5.39 -11.72
C LYS A 79 -28.45 4.27 -11.13
N GLY A 80 -27.97 3.55 -10.10
CA GLY A 80 -28.67 2.43 -9.47
C GLY A 80 -28.67 1.14 -10.28
N ILE A 81 -27.79 1.02 -11.28
CA ILE A 81 -27.75 -0.14 -12.17
C ILE A 81 -26.73 -1.16 -11.65
N HIS A 82 -27.18 -2.34 -11.24
CA HIS A 82 -26.29 -3.45 -10.88
C HIS A 82 -25.56 -4.05 -12.09
N TRP A 83 -24.44 -4.70 -11.82
CA TRP A 83 -23.60 -5.34 -12.82
C TRP A 83 -24.35 -6.42 -13.62
N ASN A 84 -24.13 -6.45 -14.93
CA ASN A 84 -24.63 -7.49 -15.84
C ASN A 84 -23.42 -8.17 -16.52
N THR A 85 -23.41 -9.50 -16.60
CA THR A 85 -22.33 -10.28 -17.21
C THR A 85 -22.15 -10.01 -18.72
N ASN A 86 -23.20 -9.56 -19.40
CA ASN A 86 -23.17 -9.22 -20.83
C ASN A 86 -22.89 -7.73 -21.09
N LEU A 87 -22.28 -7.03 -20.13
CA LEU A 87 -21.94 -5.61 -20.25
C LEU A 87 -20.83 -5.39 -21.28
N PHE A 88 -21.09 -4.54 -22.26
CA PHE A 88 -20.05 -3.98 -23.11
C PHE A 88 -19.27 -2.89 -22.37
N LEU A 89 -17.96 -3.12 -22.21
CA LEU A 89 -17.06 -2.15 -21.62
C LEU A 89 -16.70 -1.06 -22.63
N ARG A 90 -16.49 0.17 -22.14
CA ARG A 90 -16.02 1.29 -22.98
C ARG A 90 -14.69 0.94 -23.63
N ARG A 91 -14.42 1.55 -24.78
CA ARG A 91 -13.07 1.55 -25.34
C ARG A 91 -12.15 2.27 -24.35
N ALA A 92 -11.08 1.60 -23.93
CA ALA A 92 -10.11 2.13 -22.99
C ALA A 92 -8.78 2.46 -23.66
N ALA A 93 -8.05 3.41 -23.11
CA ALA A 93 -6.65 3.63 -23.47
C ALA A 93 -5.78 2.42 -23.07
N PRO A 94 -4.66 2.16 -23.76
CA PRO A 94 -3.69 1.16 -23.32
C PRO A 94 -3.16 1.48 -21.92
N VAL A 95 -3.13 0.47 -21.04
CA VAL A 95 -2.51 0.57 -19.72
C VAL A 95 -1.04 0.16 -19.83
N ASP A 96 -0.15 0.97 -19.26
CA ASP A 96 1.27 0.64 -19.15
C ASP A 96 1.51 -0.31 -17.97
N ARG A 97 1.36 -1.60 -18.23
CA ARG A 97 1.55 -2.65 -17.23
C ARG A 97 2.98 -2.68 -16.67
N GLU A 98 3.99 -2.37 -17.48
CA GLU A 98 5.39 -2.40 -17.03
C GLU A 98 5.67 -1.29 -16.01
N ALA A 99 5.17 -0.08 -16.26
CA ALA A 99 5.23 1.00 -15.28
C ALA A 99 4.53 0.64 -13.96
N LEU A 100 3.35 0.00 -14.03
CA LEU A 100 2.62 -0.43 -12.83
C LEU A 100 3.37 -1.52 -12.05
N ILE A 101 4.01 -2.47 -12.74
CA ILE A 101 4.88 -3.47 -12.09
C ILE A 101 6.09 -2.79 -11.45
N GLY A 102 6.69 -1.79 -12.09
CA GLY A 102 7.77 -1.00 -11.50
C GLY A 102 7.36 -0.29 -10.21
N ASN A 103 6.14 0.26 -10.16
CA ASN A 103 5.59 0.86 -8.95
C ASN A 103 5.36 -0.20 -7.86
N LEU A 104 4.75 -1.35 -8.20
CA LEU A 104 4.53 -2.45 -7.27
C LEU A 104 5.86 -2.97 -6.69
N ARG A 105 6.90 -3.09 -7.52
CA ARG A 105 8.24 -3.47 -7.06
C ARG A 105 8.80 -2.47 -6.06
N THR A 106 8.63 -1.18 -6.31
CA THR A 106 9.07 -0.13 -5.37
C THR A 106 8.38 -0.26 -4.00
N ASP A 107 7.09 -0.58 -3.99
CA ASP A 107 6.33 -0.85 -2.76
C ASP A 107 6.86 -2.11 -2.04
N ILE A 108 7.15 -3.17 -2.78
CA ILE A 108 7.70 -4.44 -2.25
C ILE A 108 9.12 -4.26 -1.69
N ASP A 109 9.97 -3.48 -2.34
CA ASP A 109 11.33 -3.17 -1.87
C ASP A 109 11.28 -2.31 -0.60
N ARG A 110 10.32 -1.39 -0.51
CA ARG A 110 10.05 -0.63 0.72
C ARG A 110 9.60 -1.55 1.86
N LEU A 111 8.71 -2.50 1.57
CA LEU A 111 8.26 -3.51 2.53
C LEU A 111 9.45 -4.32 3.07
N ALA A 112 10.36 -4.79 2.20
CA ALA A 112 11.57 -5.50 2.61
C ALA A 112 12.40 -4.70 3.61
N ARG A 113 12.66 -3.42 3.31
CA ARG A 113 13.41 -2.54 4.21
C ARG A 113 12.72 -2.35 5.57
N HIS A 114 11.41 -2.12 5.57
CA HIS A 114 10.65 -1.98 6.81
C HIS A 114 10.69 -3.26 7.64
N THR A 115 10.55 -4.43 7.01
CA THR A 115 10.68 -5.73 7.68
C THR A 115 12.06 -5.92 8.30
N GLY A 116 13.12 -5.52 7.59
CA GLY A 116 14.49 -5.54 8.10
C GLY A 116 14.73 -4.68 9.33
N ILE A 117 14.28 -3.42 9.27
CA ILE A 117 14.33 -2.48 10.39
C ILE A 117 13.55 -3.02 11.59
N HIS A 118 12.36 -3.57 11.35
CA HIS A 118 11.55 -4.20 12.39
C HIS A 118 12.28 -5.41 12.99
N ALA A 119 12.84 -6.30 12.18
CA ALA A 119 13.60 -7.46 12.64
C ALA A 119 14.75 -7.07 13.58
N ALA A 120 15.50 -6.02 13.23
CA ALA A 120 16.64 -5.56 14.00
C ALA A 120 16.24 -4.88 15.33
N TYR A 121 15.14 -4.11 15.35
CA TYR A 121 14.74 -3.33 16.54
C TYR A 121 13.79 -4.08 17.48
N ARG A 122 13.02 -5.05 16.98
CA ARG A 122 11.98 -5.76 17.75
C ARG A 122 12.48 -6.32 19.09
N PRO A 123 13.68 -6.93 19.22
CA PRO A 123 14.19 -7.40 20.51
C PRO A 123 14.43 -6.25 21.53
N LEU A 124 14.91 -5.10 21.07
CA LEU A 124 15.12 -3.91 21.89
C LEU A 124 13.78 -3.29 22.30
N ALA A 125 12.82 -3.19 21.37
CA ALA A 125 11.47 -2.70 21.63
C ALA A 125 10.76 -3.54 22.70
N ALA A 126 10.90 -4.87 22.65
CA ALA A 126 10.37 -5.78 23.66
C ALA A 126 10.97 -5.54 25.05
N ALA A 127 12.29 -5.28 25.13
CA ALA A 127 12.95 -4.94 26.40
C ALA A 127 12.46 -3.59 26.98
N HIS A 128 12.02 -2.67 26.12
CA HIS A 128 11.47 -1.37 26.51
C HIS A 128 9.93 -1.36 26.68
N ASN A 129 9.27 -2.52 26.66
CA ASN A 129 7.79 -2.64 26.71
C ASN A 129 7.08 -1.75 25.67
N SER A 130 7.69 -1.55 24.50
CA SER A 130 7.08 -0.82 23.39
C SER A 130 6.13 -1.74 22.62
N ASP A 131 4.96 -1.22 22.24
CA ASP A 131 3.97 -1.97 21.47
C ASP A 131 4.44 -2.19 20.03
N THR A 132 4.76 -3.44 19.68
CA THR A 132 5.17 -3.81 18.30
C THR A 132 3.99 -3.92 17.34
N GLY A 133 2.76 -3.94 17.87
CA GLY A 133 1.53 -4.18 17.12
C GLY A 133 1.31 -3.21 15.96
N SER A 134 1.60 -1.91 16.15
CA SER A 134 1.43 -0.92 15.08
C SER A 134 2.36 -1.16 13.89
N VAL A 135 3.60 -1.63 14.13
CA VAL A 135 4.52 -1.96 13.03
C VAL A 135 4.11 -3.26 12.35
N ASP A 136 3.68 -4.27 13.12
CA ASP A 136 3.17 -5.53 12.58
C ASP A 136 1.94 -5.29 11.69
N GLU A 137 1.01 -4.45 12.14
CA GLU A 137 -0.17 -4.03 11.38
C GLU A 137 0.21 -3.29 10.08
N THR A 138 1.17 -2.37 10.16
CA THR A 138 1.70 -1.64 9.01
C THR A 138 2.28 -2.59 7.97
N LEU A 139 3.17 -3.50 8.38
CA LEU A 139 3.80 -4.47 7.47
C LEU A 139 2.77 -5.40 6.83
N ASN A 140 1.85 -5.95 7.61
CA ASN A 140 0.81 -6.86 7.12
C ASN A 140 -0.14 -6.14 6.14
N THR A 141 -0.52 -4.90 6.41
CA THR A 141 -1.39 -4.11 5.53
C THR A 141 -0.71 -3.83 4.19
N LEU A 142 0.54 -3.36 4.21
CA LEU A 142 1.32 -3.10 3.00
C LEU A 142 1.55 -4.38 2.18
N TRP A 143 1.87 -5.50 2.85
CA TRP A 143 2.02 -6.79 2.21
C TRP A 143 0.73 -7.24 1.52
N ARG A 144 -0.40 -7.22 2.23
CA ARG A 144 -1.70 -7.69 1.72
C ARG A 144 -2.12 -6.87 0.50
N ARG A 145 -2.06 -5.54 0.59
CA ARG A 145 -2.38 -4.65 -0.53
C ARG A 145 -1.48 -4.94 -1.74
N SER A 146 -0.17 -5.08 -1.53
CA SER A 146 0.77 -5.35 -2.63
C SER A 146 0.50 -6.68 -3.31
N ALA A 147 0.24 -7.74 -2.53
CA ALA A 147 -0.10 -9.06 -3.07
C ALA A 147 -1.40 -9.03 -3.89
N GLN A 148 -2.45 -8.35 -3.41
CA GLN A 148 -3.72 -8.24 -4.14
C GLN A 148 -3.60 -7.39 -5.41
N VAL A 149 -2.77 -6.34 -5.40
CA VAL A 149 -2.45 -5.55 -6.60
C VAL A 149 -1.69 -6.42 -7.62
N GLY A 150 -0.78 -7.28 -7.18
CA GLY A 150 -0.12 -8.27 -8.04
C GLY A 150 -1.12 -9.23 -8.72
N VAL A 151 -2.15 -9.68 -7.99
CA VAL A 151 -3.25 -10.50 -8.55
C VAL A 151 -4.03 -9.73 -9.61
N LEU A 152 -4.34 -8.44 -9.38
CA LEU A 152 -5.03 -7.60 -10.35
C LEU A 152 -4.20 -7.38 -11.63
N LEU A 153 -2.91 -7.07 -11.49
CA LEU A 153 -1.99 -6.89 -12.61
C LEU A 153 -1.78 -8.18 -13.42
N GLY A 154 -2.27 -9.32 -12.92
CA GLY A 154 -2.06 -10.62 -13.51
C GLY A 154 -0.58 -10.97 -13.54
N VAL A 155 0.15 -10.67 -12.46
CA VAL A 155 1.54 -11.11 -12.30
C VAL A 155 1.54 -12.63 -12.28
N GLU A 156 2.42 -13.23 -13.08
CA GLU A 156 2.61 -14.68 -13.09
C GLU A 156 3.71 -15.11 -12.11
N ALA A 157 3.71 -16.39 -11.71
CA ALA A 157 4.69 -16.90 -10.75
C ALA A 157 6.14 -16.79 -11.24
N ASP A 158 6.39 -16.95 -12.55
CA ASP A 158 7.71 -16.76 -13.14
C ASP A 158 8.14 -15.28 -13.12
N GLU A 159 7.21 -14.37 -13.43
CA GLU A 159 7.46 -12.93 -13.31
C GLU A 159 7.77 -12.57 -11.86
N ALA A 160 6.93 -12.98 -10.89
CA ALA A 160 7.14 -12.70 -9.48
C ALA A 160 8.54 -13.15 -8.99
N ARG A 161 8.96 -14.36 -9.38
CA ARG A 161 10.32 -14.88 -9.09
C ARG A 161 11.44 -14.03 -9.68
N GLN A 162 11.20 -13.37 -10.80
CA GLN A 162 12.17 -12.47 -11.43
C GLN A 162 12.17 -11.08 -10.78
N TRP A 163 10.99 -10.54 -10.45
CA TRP A 163 10.85 -9.15 -9.99
C TRP A 163 11.18 -8.98 -8.51
N TRP A 164 10.83 -9.95 -7.67
CA TRP A 164 11.16 -9.97 -6.24
C TRP A 164 11.62 -11.37 -5.82
N PRO A 165 12.83 -11.80 -6.26
CA PRO A 165 13.40 -13.08 -5.84
C PRO A 165 13.49 -13.14 -4.31
N GLN A 166 13.10 -14.27 -3.72
CA GLN A 166 13.08 -14.45 -2.26
C GLN A 166 14.42 -14.11 -1.61
N ASP A 167 15.53 -14.59 -2.19
CA ASP A 167 16.88 -14.35 -1.66
C ASP A 167 17.25 -12.85 -1.68
N THR A 168 16.99 -12.15 -2.78
CA THR A 168 17.26 -10.71 -2.90
C THR A 168 16.38 -9.89 -1.96
N TRP A 169 15.13 -10.31 -1.76
CA TRP A 169 14.23 -9.66 -0.81
C TRP A 169 14.74 -9.81 0.63
N ILE A 170 15.16 -11.02 1.02
CA ILE A 170 15.73 -11.30 2.35
C ILE A 170 17.04 -10.54 2.54
N GLU A 171 17.92 -10.48 1.53
CA GLU A 171 19.16 -9.70 1.58
C GLU A 171 18.88 -8.20 1.74
N THR A 172 17.88 -7.68 1.03
CA THR A 172 17.42 -6.29 1.17
C THR A 172 16.91 -6.01 2.58
N ALA A 173 16.12 -6.93 3.15
CA ALA A 173 15.66 -6.81 4.54
C ALA A 173 16.84 -6.88 5.53
N ALA A 174 17.74 -7.86 5.39
CA ALA A 174 18.88 -8.03 6.29
C ALA A 174 19.84 -6.82 6.27
N SER A 175 20.02 -6.19 5.11
CA SER A 175 20.89 -5.02 4.94
C SER A 175 20.24 -3.69 5.37
N ALA A 176 18.92 -3.63 5.54
CA ALA A 176 18.19 -2.39 5.80
C ALA A 176 18.58 -1.70 7.12
N ALA A 177 19.05 -2.46 8.11
CA ALA A 177 19.53 -1.93 9.38
C ALA A 177 21.06 -1.73 9.43
N ALA A 178 21.78 -2.09 8.37
CA ALA A 178 23.23 -2.03 8.35
C ALA A 178 23.71 -0.57 8.46
N GLY A 179 24.63 -0.32 9.40
CA GLY A 179 25.21 1.00 9.63
C GLY A 179 24.33 1.96 10.44
N LEU A 180 23.12 1.57 10.85
CA LEU A 180 22.30 2.37 11.74
C LEU A 180 22.75 2.20 13.20
N THR A 181 22.82 3.33 13.93
CA THR A 181 22.93 3.31 15.39
C THR A 181 21.61 2.86 16.02
N GLU A 182 21.62 2.50 17.29
CA GLU A 182 20.39 2.19 18.03
C GLU A 182 19.36 3.34 17.97
N ALA A 183 19.82 4.59 18.15
CA ALA A 183 18.96 5.76 18.06
C ALA A 183 18.39 5.94 16.64
N GLY A 184 19.20 5.72 15.60
CA GLY A 184 18.75 5.76 14.21
C GLY A 184 17.73 4.67 13.90
N LEU A 185 17.96 3.46 14.41
CA LEU A 185 17.06 2.33 14.26
C LEU A 185 15.72 2.58 14.97
N ALA A 186 15.76 3.09 16.21
CA ALA A 186 14.58 3.48 16.97
C ALA A 186 13.78 4.59 16.26
N HIS A 187 14.47 5.56 15.64
CA HIS A 187 13.81 6.62 14.87
C HIS A 187 13.08 6.05 13.65
N GLN A 188 13.76 5.24 12.83
CA GLN A 188 13.16 4.61 11.64
C GLN A 188 12.01 3.68 12.02
N TRP A 189 12.16 2.89 13.08
CA TRP A 189 11.11 2.00 13.55
C TRP A 189 9.85 2.75 13.98
N ARG A 190 9.99 3.88 14.71
CA ARG A 190 8.85 4.75 15.05
C ARG A 190 8.23 5.41 13.81
N ALA A 191 9.03 5.76 12.82
CA ALA A 191 8.52 6.30 11.56
C ALA A 191 7.67 5.26 10.80
N ILE A 192 8.06 3.98 10.84
CA ILE A 192 7.23 2.89 10.31
C ILE A 192 5.92 2.79 11.09
N ALA A 193 5.98 2.78 12.43
CA ALA A 193 4.77 2.73 13.27
C ALA A 193 3.82 3.91 13.04
N ALA A 194 4.35 5.07 12.68
CA ALA A 194 3.59 6.29 12.38
C ALA A 194 3.18 6.43 10.91
N THR A 195 3.48 5.44 10.06
CA THR A 195 3.09 5.48 8.64
C THR A 195 1.56 5.45 8.54
N ASP A 196 0.98 6.44 7.86
CA ASP A 196 -0.46 6.41 7.57
C ASP A 196 -0.76 5.29 6.56
N ILE A 197 -1.40 4.24 7.04
CA ILE A 197 -1.83 3.08 6.26
C ILE A 197 -3.33 3.06 6.00
N SER A 198 -4.07 4.10 6.37
CA SER A 198 -5.54 4.13 6.31
C SER A 198 -6.08 3.78 4.92
N SER A 199 -5.59 4.48 3.89
CA SER A 199 -5.95 4.21 2.48
C SER A 199 -5.57 2.78 2.07
N CYS A 200 -4.35 2.32 2.39
CA CYS A 200 -3.90 0.95 2.07
C CYS A 200 -4.76 -0.12 2.75
N ALA A 201 -5.16 0.09 4.01
CA ALA A 201 -6.01 -0.82 4.76
C ALA A 201 -7.41 -0.92 4.13
N VAL A 202 -7.99 0.22 3.75
CA VAL A 202 -9.30 0.27 3.08
C VAL A 202 -9.22 -0.37 1.69
N GLN A 203 -8.16 -0.12 0.91
CA GLN A 203 -7.93 -0.79 -0.37
C GLN A 203 -7.84 -2.31 -0.20
N ALA A 204 -7.00 -2.79 0.72
CA ALA A 204 -6.82 -4.22 0.93
C ALA A 204 -8.12 -4.91 1.34
N ARG A 205 -8.90 -4.27 2.21
CA ARG A 205 -10.24 -4.71 2.60
C ARG A 205 -11.20 -4.71 1.41
N ALA A 206 -11.26 -3.62 0.64
CA ALA A 206 -12.16 -3.50 -0.51
C ALA A 206 -11.88 -4.56 -1.58
N LEU A 207 -10.60 -4.85 -1.83
CA LEU A 207 -10.17 -5.92 -2.74
C LEU A 207 -10.60 -7.31 -2.23
N ALA A 208 -10.40 -7.58 -0.94
CA ALA A 208 -10.86 -8.84 -0.32
C ALA A 208 -12.38 -9.00 -0.41
N GLU A 209 -13.16 -7.93 -0.15
CA GLU A 209 -14.61 -7.93 -0.32
C GLU A 209 -15.05 -8.12 -1.79
N ALA A 210 -14.21 -7.72 -2.76
CA ALA A 210 -14.38 -8.01 -4.18
C ALA A 210 -13.96 -9.44 -4.57
N GLY A 211 -13.52 -10.26 -3.61
CA GLY A 211 -13.03 -11.62 -3.80
C GLY A 211 -11.64 -11.67 -4.44
N ILE A 212 -10.80 -10.67 -4.18
CA ILE A 212 -9.41 -10.61 -4.62
C ILE A 212 -8.54 -10.78 -3.37
N ASP A 213 -8.14 -12.03 -3.13
CA ASP A 213 -7.26 -12.40 -2.03
C ASP A 213 -5.80 -12.48 -2.49
N PRO A 214 -4.82 -12.30 -1.59
CA PRO A 214 -3.42 -12.58 -1.87
C PRO A 214 -3.21 -13.99 -2.45
N ASP A 215 -2.41 -14.11 -3.50
CA ASP A 215 -1.95 -15.42 -4.03
C ASP A 215 -0.48 -15.61 -3.65
N SER A 216 -0.22 -16.61 -2.79
CA SER A 216 1.11 -16.89 -2.24
C SER A 216 2.15 -17.27 -3.29
N ARG A 217 1.74 -17.65 -4.50
CA ARG A 217 2.66 -17.98 -5.61
C ARG A 217 3.28 -16.75 -6.26
N ILE A 218 2.66 -15.58 -6.08
CA ILE A 218 3.07 -14.33 -6.69
C ILE A 218 3.32 -13.22 -5.66
N ALA A 219 2.79 -13.35 -4.45
CA ALA A 219 3.03 -12.42 -3.36
C ALA A 219 4.54 -12.35 -3.04
N PRO A 220 5.04 -11.18 -2.59
CA PRO A 220 6.37 -11.12 -1.99
C PRO A 220 6.40 -11.96 -0.70
N PRO A 221 7.61 -12.31 -0.21
CA PRO A 221 7.75 -13.01 1.07
C PRO A 221 6.93 -12.34 2.19
N GLU A 222 6.22 -13.16 2.97
CA GLU A 222 5.44 -12.66 4.11
C GLU A 222 6.37 -12.09 5.19
N PRO A 223 6.10 -10.87 5.69
CA PRO A 223 6.95 -10.25 6.71
C PRO A 223 7.17 -11.15 7.92
N SER A 224 6.12 -11.79 8.45
CA SER A 224 6.21 -12.72 9.60
C SER A 224 7.18 -13.87 9.34
N ALA A 225 7.09 -14.52 8.19
CA ALA A 225 7.99 -15.61 7.83
C ALA A 225 9.44 -15.16 7.73
N VAL A 226 9.68 -13.95 7.22
CA VAL A 226 11.05 -13.40 7.15
C VAL A 226 11.55 -12.95 8.52
N LEU A 227 10.69 -12.42 9.39
CA LEU A 227 11.05 -12.12 10.77
C LEU A 227 11.50 -13.38 11.53
N ASP A 228 10.86 -14.52 11.29
CA ASP A 228 11.29 -15.80 11.87
C ASP A 228 12.67 -16.21 11.33
N VAL A 229 12.88 -16.13 10.01
CA VAL A 229 14.19 -16.43 9.38
C VAL A 229 15.31 -15.53 9.88
N LEU A 230 15.05 -14.24 10.07
CA LEU A 230 16.02 -13.26 10.57
C LEU A 230 16.21 -13.36 12.10
N GLY A 231 15.18 -13.77 12.84
CA GLY A 231 15.26 -14.00 14.28
C GLY A 231 16.03 -15.27 14.65
N ASP A 232 15.79 -16.36 13.92
CA ASP A 232 16.45 -17.65 14.10
C ASP A 232 17.91 -17.60 13.67
N ASN A 233 18.20 -16.94 12.54
CA ASN A 233 19.55 -16.55 12.17
C ASN A 233 19.89 -15.28 12.92
N HIS A 234 20.01 -15.34 14.26
CA HIS A 234 20.46 -14.25 15.14
C HIS A 234 21.37 -13.34 14.35
N VAL A 235 20.79 -12.27 13.79
CA VAL A 235 21.55 -11.47 12.86
C VAL A 235 22.74 -11.03 13.69
N ARG A 236 23.90 -11.05 13.07
CA ARG A 236 25.09 -10.33 13.50
C ARG A 236 24.83 -8.81 13.67
N VAL A 237 23.61 -8.38 14.00
CA VAL A 237 23.19 -7.05 14.46
C VAL A 237 23.87 -6.71 15.78
N VAL A 238 24.27 -7.68 16.60
CA VAL A 238 25.15 -7.42 17.75
C VAL A 238 26.60 -7.06 17.32
N GLY A 239 26.99 -7.37 16.07
CA GLY A 239 28.30 -6.99 15.51
C GLY A 239 28.39 -5.55 15.00
N LEU A 240 27.26 -4.84 14.84
CA LEU A 240 27.22 -3.43 14.45
C LEU A 240 27.52 -2.47 15.61
N PHE A 241 27.54 -2.96 16.85
CA PHE A 241 28.06 -2.23 18.01
C PHE A 241 29.55 -2.51 18.26
N SER A 242 30.32 -2.68 17.19
CA SER A 242 31.78 -2.65 17.27
C SER A 242 32.21 -1.25 17.71
N HIS A 243 32.20 -1.01 19.02
CA HIS A 243 32.87 0.10 19.68
C HIS A 243 34.38 -0.12 19.54
N GLY A 244 34.87 0.06 18.31
CA GLY A 244 36.30 0.23 18.05
C GLY A 244 36.71 1.58 18.62
N PRO A 245 37.77 1.67 19.46
CA PRO A 245 38.14 2.90 20.16
C PRO A 245 38.52 4.11 19.26
N GLY A 246 38.46 3.98 17.92
CA GLY A 246 38.72 5.06 16.97
C GLY A 246 37.49 5.85 16.50
N ALA A 247 36.27 5.29 16.55
CA ALA A 247 35.08 5.89 15.93
C ALA A 247 34.58 7.17 16.64
N GLN A 248 34.97 7.38 17.90
CA GLN A 248 34.61 8.60 18.65
C GLN A 248 35.50 9.79 18.33
N ILE A 249 36.68 9.58 17.73
CA ILE A 249 37.60 10.67 17.37
C ILE A 249 37.15 11.31 16.06
N ASP A 250 36.75 10.51 15.07
CA ASP A 250 36.31 11.01 13.76
C ASP A 250 34.98 11.78 13.86
N ALA A 251 34.04 11.30 14.67
CA ALA A 251 32.76 12.00 14.91
C ALA A 251 32.91 13.32 15.67
N ALA A 252 33.96 13.46 16.51
CA ALA A 252 34.25 14.71 17.21
C ALA A 252 34.91 15.76 16.29
N ILE A 253 35.67 15.30 15.28
CA ILE A 253 36.32 16.15 14.28
C ILE A 253 35.30 16.70 13.27
N GLU A 254 34.29 15.90 12.88
CA GLU A 254 33.22 16.35 11.98
C GLU A 254 32.28 17.38 12.63
N ALA A 255 32.06 17.28 13.96
CA ALA A 255 31.19 18.18 14.70
C ALA A 255 31.75 19.61 14.92
N THR A 256 33.02 19.87 14.57
CA THR A 256 33.68 21.16 14.83
C THR A 256 34.15 21.94 13.59
N GLY A 257 33.84 21.51 12.36
CA GLY A 257 34.48 22.06 11.15
C GLY A 257 33.59 22.48 9.97
N ALA A 258 33.05 23.71 10.04
CA ALA A 258 32.84 24.65 8.93
C ALA A 258 31.84 24.37 7.78
N SER A 259 30.80 25.22 7.76
CA SER A 259 29.90 25.53 6.64
C SER A 259 30.61 26.15 5.42
N ALA A 260 30.12 25.91 4.19
CA ALA A 260 29.58 26.95 3.27
C ALA A 260 29.32 26.49 1.81
N HIS A 261 28.29 27.10 1.21
CA HIS A 261 27.89 27.22 -0.22
C HIS A 261 27.17 26.03 -0.89
N HIS A 262 25.86 26.12 -1.18
CA HIS A 262 25.13 26.91 -2.21
C HIS A 262 25.24 26.33 -3.63
N LEU A 263 24.13 25.81 -4.16
CA LEU A 263 23.51 26.27 -5.41
C LEU A 263 22.09 25.68 -5.58
N ASP A 264 21.24 26.53 -6.13
CA ASP A 264 19.84 26.32 -6.50
C ASP A 264 19.66 25.44 -7.75
N ASN A 265 18.51 24.77 -7.85
CA ASN A 265 17.46 25.01 -8.86
C ASN A 265 16.92 23.80 -9.68
N ASP A 266 15.59 23.66 -9.60
CA ASP A 266 14.53 23.23 -10.53
C ASP A 266 14.62 21.97 -11.42
N GLY A 267 13.58 21.13 -11.27
CA GLY A 267 13.13 20.14 -12.26
C GLY A 267 11.83 19.45 -11.86
N TRP A 268 10.71 19.87 -12.45
CA TRP A 268 9.37 19.26 -12.30
C TRP A 268 9.34 17.80 -12.82
N THR A 269 8.77 16.86 -12.06
CA THR A 269 7.67 15.90 -12.42
C THR A 269 7.67 14.63 -11.54
N THR A 270 6.44 14.14 -11.26
CA THR A 270 6.03 12.91 -10.57
C THR A 270 6.26 12.82 -9.06
N GLN A 271 5.22 13.18 -8.30
CA GLN A 271 5.16 12.88 -6.86
C GLN A 271 5.06 11.36 -6.62
N PRO A 272 5.70 10.85 -5.56
CA PRO A 272 5.47 9.48 -5.10
C PRO A 272 4.01 9.31 -4.66
N VAL A 273 3.43 8.14 -4.94
CA VAL A 273 2.02 7.78 -4.66
C VAL A 273 1.65 7.83 -3.16
N PHE A 274 2.63 8.03 -2.27
CA PHE A 274 2.44 8.28 -0.84
C PHE A 274 2.21 9.77 -0.49
N SER A 275 1.97 10.64 -1.49
CA SER A 275 1.54 12.01 -1.24
C SER A 275 0.01 12.08 -1.19
N ASP A 276 -0.50 12.66 -0.11
CA ASP A 276 -1.92 12.92 0.15
C ASP A 276 -2.62 13.51 -1.08
N PRO A 277 -3.74 12.91 -1.54
CA PRO A 277 -4.70 13.67 -2.33
C PRO A 277 -5.43 14.63 -1.39
N GLN A 278 -5.23 15.94 -1.57
CA GLN A 278 -6.17 16.96 -1.08
C GLN A 278 -7.56 16.61 -1.63
N THR A 279 -8.38 15.98 -0.80
CA THR A 279 -9.73 15.57 -1.17
C THR A 279 -10.65 16.76 -0.99
N ASN A 280 -10.85 17.52 -2.07
CA ASN A 280 -11.88 18.54 -2.14
C ASN A 280 -13.22 17.83 -2.44
N TYR A 281 -14.09 17.70 -1.44
CA TYR A 281 -15.44 17.14 -1.63
C TYR A 281 -16.36 18.19 -2.26
N PRO A 282 -16.91 17.96 -3.47
CA PRO A 282 -18.00 18.77 -3.98
C PRO A 282 -19.34 18.23 -3.44
N GLY A 283 -20.10 19.08 -2.74
CA GLY A 283 -21.56 18.89 -2.64
C GLY A 283 -22.20 18.78 -1.26
N ILE A 284 -21.61 19.34 -0.20
CA ILE A 284 -22.37 19.63 1.03
C ILE A 284 -22.11 21.10 1.37
N GLU A 285 -22.99 21.98 0.91
CA GLU A 285 -23.20 23.26 1.60
C GLU A 285 -24.32 23.07 2.64
N PRO A 286 -24.23 23.77 3.78
CA PRO A 286 -25.11 23.61 4.94
C PRO A 286 -26.58 23.92 4.66
#